data_AF-A0A4S9YTV9-F1
#
_entry.id   AF-A0A4S9YTV9-F1
#
_cell.length_a   1.000
_cell.length_b   1.000
_cell.length_c   1.000
_cell.angle_alpha   90.00
_cell.angle_beta   90.00
_cell.angle_gamma   90.00
#
_symmetry.space_group_name_H-M   'P 1'
#
loop_
_entity.id
_entity.type
_entity.pdbx_description
1 polymer ?
#
loop_
_entity_poly.entity_id
_entity_poly.type
_entity_poly.pdbx_seq_one_letter_code
_entity_poly.pdbx_strand_id
1 'polypeptide(L)'
;MTQDDSIAALIFASNTAAFSRAEYMLNPHQLQDSTDPIDKIIESFQLSRGINMVAAKYWPYLKHTWINSNIPDLVDDQEEEMRNSLKDKFTTYSSINALALGQEDPERSKVALQTVDKTFRYIAHLMDDGYNYPTLIYLVDAWSVTLPTVYREMLEERKPVALVILAYYAVLISLTPEVWHLDGWPTLLINRIADILGPEWSEFLRWPQEIIFGGDRSHQTAPKASLINRTN
;
A
#
# COMPACT_ATOMS: atom_id res chain seq x y z
N MET A 1 19.61 -0.32 -22.49
CA MET A 1 18.19 -0.54 -22.19
C MET A 1 17.36 -0.05 -23.37
N THR A 2 16.99 -1.00 -24.22
CA THR A 2 16.07 -0.85 -25.35
C THR A 2 14.62 -0.73 -24.85
N GLN A 3 13.66 -0.54 -25.76
CA GLN A 3 12.24 -0.54 -25.41
C GLN A 3 11.79 -1.92 -24.90
N ASP A 4 12.28 -3.01 -25.49
CA ASP A 4 11.97 -4.38 -25.03
C ASP A 4 12.59 -4.68 -23.66
N ASP A 5 13.79 -4.15 -23.38
CA ASP A 5 14.43 -4.27 -22.05
C ASP A 5 13.59 -3.59 -20.95
N SER A 6 12.75 -2.60 -21.30
CA SER A 6 11.95 -1.85 -20.31
C SER A 6 10.80 -2.66 -19.73
N ILE A 7 10.18 -3.53 -20.52
CA ILE A 7 9.14 -4.46 -20.08
C ILE A 7 9.78 -5.51 -19.15
N ALA A 8 10.89 -6.10 -19.57
CA ALA A 8 11.60 -7.10 -18.78
C ALA A 8 12.08 -6.51 -17.43
N ALA A 9 12.62 -5.28 -17.45
CA ALA A 9 13.04 -4.58 -16.24
C ALA A 9 11.87 -4.33 -15.28
N LEU A 10 10.71 -3.90 -15.78
CA LEU A 10 9.52 -3.64 -14.96
C LEU A 10 8.96 -4.93 -14.34
N ILE A 11 8.87 -6.01 -15.10
CA ILE A 11 8.42 -7.32 -14.58
C ILE A 11 9.40 -7.85 -13.53
N PHE A 12 10.70 -7.78 -13.81
CA PHE A 12 11.73 -8.18 -12.86
C PHE A 12 11.62 -7.35 -11.56
N ALA A 13 11.34 -6.06 -11.67
CA ALA A 13 11.11 -5.16 -10.55
C ALA A 13 9.96 -5.60 -9.65
N SER A 14 8.78 -5.78 -10.25
CA SER A 14 7.56 -6.13 -9.53
C SER A 14 7.74 -7.46 -8.80
N ASN A 15 8.37 -8.44 -9.46
CA ASN A 15 8.69 -9.71 -8.82
C ASN A 15 9.71 -9.55 -7.68
N THR A 16 10.80 -8.79 -7.89
CA THR A 16 11.81 -8.59 -6.84
C THR A 16 11.22 -7.87 -5.62
N ALA A 17 10.38 -6.86 -5.83
CA ALA A 17 9.67 -6.17 -4.77
C ALA A 17 8.70 -7.11 -4.03
N ALA A 18 7.96 -7.94 -4.76
CA ALA A 18 7.10 -8.97 -4.17
C ALA A 18 7.90 -9.96 -3.32
N PHE A 19 9.01 -10.49 -3.85
CA PHE A 19 9.87 -11.40 -3.10
C PHE A 19 10.48 -10.76 -1.87
N SER A 20 10.94 -9.50 -1.94
CA SER A 20 11.45 -8.78 -0.78
C SER A 20 10.42 -8.65 0.36
N ARG A 21 9.15 -8.38 0.02
CA ARG A 21 8.06 -8.28 1.01
C ARG A 21 7.66 -9.62 1.60
N ALA A 22 7.64 -10.66 0.76
CA ALA A 22 7.36 -12.02 1.19
C ALA A 22 8.51 -12.60 2.03
N GLU A 23 9.76 -12.36 1.66
CA GLU A 23 10.95 -12.84 2.37
C GLU A 23 10.96 -12.36 3.81
N TYR A 24 10.66 -11.07 4.03
CA TYR A 24 10.57 -10.55 5.39
C TYR A 24 9.53 -11.31 6.22
N MET A 25 8.34 -11.58 5.66
CA MET A 25 7.26 -12.30 6.34
C MET A 25 7.50 -13.80 6.52
N LEU A 26 8.20 -14.41 5.58
CA LEU A 26 8.48 -15.84 5.57
C LEU A 26 9.81 -16.19 6.25
N ASN A 27 10.58 -15.20 6.71
CA ASN A 27 11.88 -15.41 7.33
C ASN A 27 11.71 -16.23 8.63
N PRO A 28 12.23 -17.46 8.70
CA PRO A 28 12.12 -18.32 9.88
C PRO A 28 12.81 -17.73 11.13
N HIS A 29 13.70 -16.77 10.93
CA HIS A 29 14.42 -16.05 11.97
C HIS A 29 13.81 -14.69 12.30
N GLN A 30 12.59 -14.36 11.86
CA GLN A 30 11.89 -13.11 12.19
C GLN A 30 11.93 -12.77 13.70
N LEU A 31 11.81 -13.78 14.57
CA LEU A 31 11.85 -13.60 16.03
C LEU A 31 13.22 -13.11 16.56
N GLN A 32 14.29 -13.26 15.78
CA GLN A 32 15.63 -12.75 16.08
C GLN A 32 15.98 -11.50 15.28
N ASP A 33 15.20 -11.17 14.24
CA ASP A 33 15.37 -9.95 13.46
C ASP A 33 14.76 -8.76 14.24
N SER A 34 15.62 -7.89 14.77
CA SER A 34 15.20 -6.71 15.51
C SER A 34 14.74 -5.56 14.61
N THR A 35 14.66 -5.77 13.29
CA THR A 35 14.32 -4.70 12.35
C THR A 35 12.84 -4.31 12.47
N ASP A 36 12.58 -3.02 12.59
CA ASP A 36 11.23 -2.47 12.65
C ASP A 36 10.47 -2.78 11.34
N PRO A 37 9.26 -3.38 11.41
CA PRO A 37 8.42 -3.61 10.24
C PRO A 37 8.20 -2.36 9.38
N ILE A 38 8.16 -1.18 10.00
CA ILE A 38 8.00 0.09 9.28
C ILE A 38 9.23 0.39 8.42
N ASP A 39 10.44 0.12 8.90
CA ASP A 39 11.65 0.33 8.09
C ASP A 39 11.67 -0.64 6.91
N LYS A 40 11.25 -1.90 7.12
CA LYS A 40 11.17 -2.90 6.05
C LYS A 40 10.17 -2.56 4.96
N ILE A 41 8.98 -2.06 5.33
CA ILE A 41 8.01 -1.65 4.31
C ILE A 41 8.51 -0.42 3.54
N ILE A 42 9.18 0.53 4.20
CA ILE A 42 9.80 1.70 3.55
C ILE A 42 10.90 1.25 2.57
N GLU A 43 11.78 0.33 2.97
CA GLU A 43 12.81 -0.26 2.10
C GLU A 43 12.18 -0.88 0.84
N SER A 44 11.10 -1.64 1.00
CA SER A 44 10.37 -2.23 -0.12
C SER A 44 9.77 -1.17 -1.06
N PHE A 45 9.25 -0.07 -0.51
CA PHE A 45 8.76 1.05 -1.31
C PHE A 45 9.88 1.69 -2.11
N GLN A 46 11.08 1.84 -1.53
CA GLN A 46 12.24 2.41 -2.23
C GLN A 46 12.72 1.52 -3.37
N LEU A 47 12.76 0.21 -3.14
CA LEU A 47 13.11 -0.76 -4.19
C LEU A 47 12.13 -0.65 -5.37
N SER A 48 10.83 -0.62 -5.06
CA SER A 48 9.76 -0.50 -6.05
C SER A 48 9.80 0.83 -6.80
N ARG A 49 10.12 1.94 -6.11
CA ARG A 49 10.26 3.28 -6.70
C ARG A 49 11.49 3.42 -7.58
N GLY A 50 12.65 2.94 -7.13
CA GLY A 50 13.91 3.05 -7.88
C GLY A 50 13.81 2.41 -9.26
N ILE A 51 13.13 1.27 -9.35
CA ILE A 51 12.95 0.57 -10.62
C ILE A 51 11.85 1.20 -11.48
N ASN A 52 10.77 1.72 -10.86
CA ASN A 52 9.81 2.54 -11.58
C ASN A 52 10.44 3.80 -12.19
N MET A 53 11.38 4.46 -11.52
CA MET A 53 12.10 5.61 -12.11
C MET A 53 12.89 5.23 -13.36
N VAL A 54 13.50 4.04 -13.38
CA VAL A 54 14.21 3.52 -14.55
C VAL A 54 13.23 3.22 -15.69
N ALA A 55 12.07 2.65 -15.37
CA ALA A 55 11.01 2.33 -16.33
C ALA A 55 10.21 3.56 -16.81
N ALA A 56 10.09 4.62 -15.99
CA ALA A 56 9.28 5.81 -16.28
C ALA A 56 9.71 6.55 -17.55
N LYS A 57 11.02 6.53 -17.85
CA LYS A 57 11.61 6.99 -19.12
C LYS A 57 10.94 6.34 -20.35
N TYR A 58 10.44 5.13 -20.20
CA TYR A 58 9.82 4.33 -21.25
C TYR A 58 8.31 4.31 -21.15
N TRP A 59 7.71 5.05 -20.22
CA TRP A 59 6.25 5.12 -20.03
C TRP A 59 5.48 5.44 -21.32
N PRO A 60 5.93 6.37 -22.19
CA PRO A 60 5.26 6.61 -23.48
C PRO A 60 5.17 5.36 -24.35
N TYR A 61 6.18 4.47 -24.29
CA TYR A 61 6.16 3.19 -24.98
C TYR A 61 5.31 2.15 -24.23
N LEU A 62 5.48 2.02 -22.90
CA LEU A 62 4.77 1.04 -22.06
C LEU A 62 3.25 1.20 -22.14
N LYS A 63 2.74 2.44 -22.25
CA LYS A 63 1.31 2.75 -22.48
C LYS A 63 0.72 2.15 -23.76
N HIS A 64 1.56 1.79 -24.74
CA HIS A 64 1.11 1.15 -25.98
C HIS A 64 1.27 -0.37 -25.95
N THR A 65 1.71 -0.94 -24.83
CA THR A 65 1.85 -2.38 -24.63
C THR A 65 0.67 -2.95 -23.83
N TRP A 66 0.64 -4.28 -23.68
CA TRP A 66 -0.33 -4.96 -22.82
C TRP A 66 -0.29 -4.51 -21.34
N ILE A 67 0.79 -3.84 -20.89
CA ILE A 67 0.88 -3.26 -19.54
C ILE A 67 -0.18 -2.19 -19.31
N ASN A 68 -0.59 -1.45 -20.36
CA ASN A 68 -1.60 -0.41 -20.26
C ASN A 68 -2.98 -0.97 -19.88
N SER A 69 -3.29 -2.19 -20.30
CA SER A 69 -4.56 -2.86 -19.97
C SER A 69 -4.72 -3.19 -18.48
N ASN A 70 -3.67 -3.02 -17.67
CA ASN A 70 -3.67 -3.28 -16.23
C ASN A 70 -3.63 -2.01 -15.38
N ILE A 71 -3.59 -0.83 -16.01
CA ILE A 71 -3.60 0.46 -15.32
C ILE A 71 -5.04 0.96 -15.39
N PRO A 72 -5.74 1.14 -14.25
CA PRO A 72 -7.05 1.78 -14.28
C PRO A 72 -6.89 3.15 -14.94
N ASP A 73 -7.67 3.39 -16.00
CA ASP A 73 -7.93 4.72 -16.54
C ASP A 73 -8.63 5.51 -15.43
N LEU A 74 -7.86 6.07 -14.51
CA LEU A 74 -8.35 7.05 -13.55
C LEU A 74 -8.55 8.34 -14.34
N VAL A 75 -9.66 8.43 -15.08
CA VAL A 75 -10.04 9.62 -15.83
C VAL A 75 -10.32 10.74 -14.83
N ASP A 76 -9.72 11.92 -15.05
CA ASP A 76 -9.76 13.08 -14.15
C ASP A 76 -11.18 13.41 -13.62
N ASP A 77 -12.23 13.25 -14.44
CA ASP A 77 -13.61 13.57 -14.06
C ASP A 77 -14.17 12.64 -12.97
N GLN A 78 -13.89 11.33 -13.06
CA GLN A 78 -14.28 10.35 -12.02
C GLN A 78 -13.45 10.57 -10.74
N GLU A 79 -12.23 11.06 -10.87
CA GLU A 79 -11.38 11.37 -9.72
C GLU A 79 -11.95 12.52 -8.88
N GLU A 80 -12.51 13.55 -9.51
CA GLU A 80 -13.02 14.74 -8.83
C GLU A 80 -14.38 14.47 -8.15
N GLU A 81 -15.29 13.73 -8.79
CA GLU A 81 -16.52 13.25 -8.15
C GLU A 81 -16.21 12.33 -6.95
N MET A 82 -15.27 11.38 -7.14
CA MET A 82 -14.82 10.49 -6.06
C MET A 82 -14.27 11.30 -4.89
N ARG A 83 -13.39 12.28 -5.15
CA ARG A 83 -12.82 13.19 -4.15
C ARG A 83 -13.91 13.90 -3.34
N ASN A 84 -14.94 14.39 -4.00
CA ASN A 84 -16.06 15.09 -3.34
C ASN A 84 -16.90 14.15 -2.47
N SER A 85 -17.00 12.87 -2.83
CA SER A 85 -17.76 11.86 -2.08
C SER A 85 -17.04 11.32 -0.84
N LEU A 86 -15.71 11.46 -0.74
CA LEU A 86 -14.91 10.81 0.33
C LEU A 86 -15.36 11.20 1.73
N LYS A 87 -15.78 12.46 1.92
CA LYS A 87 -16.24 12.98 3.21
C LYS A 87 -17.53 12.29 3.66
N ASP A 88 -18.42 12.00 2.72
CA ASP A 88 -19.69 11.35 3.00
C ASP A 88 -19.52 9.83 3.15
N LYS A 89 -18.59 9.24 2.39
CA LYS A 89 -18.28 7.81 2.40
C LYS A 89 -17.49 7.37 3.64
N PHE A 90 -16.54 8.19 4.08
CA PHE A 90 -15.66 7.87 5.20
C PHE A 90 -15.73 8.96 6.28
N THR A 91 -16.35 8.62 7.40
CA THR A 91 -16.47 9.52 8.55
C THR A 91 -15.10 9.94 9.10
N THR A 92 -14.08 9.09 8.96
CA THR A 92 -12.71 9.38 9.40
C THR A 92 -11.97 10.35 8.50
N TYR A 93 -12.36 10.51 7.22
CA TYR A 93 -11.65 11.35 6.25
C TYR A 93 -11.44 12.79 6.74
N SER A 94 -12.47 13.39 7.35
CA SER A 94 -12.38 14.76 7.88
C SER A 94 -11.36 14.87 9.02
N SER A 95 -11.32 13.86 9.91
CA SER A 95 -10.39 13.85 11.05
C SER A 95 -8.93 13.68 10.60
N ILE A 96 -8.67 12.81 9.61
CA ILE A 96 -7.31 12.60 9.10
C ILE A 96 -6.84 13.83 8.31
N ASN A 97 -7.74 14.48 7.55
CA ASN A 97 -7.41 15.74 6.88
C ASN A 97 -7.08 16.87 7.86
N ALA A 98 -7.82 16.98 8.97
CA ALA A 98 -7.50 17.95 10.01
C ALA A 98 -6.12 17.69 10.63
N LEU A 99 -5.77 16.42 10.85
CA LEU A 99 -4.44 16.02 11.32
C LEU A 99 -3.33 16.38 10.31
N ALA A 100 -3.58 16.19 9.02
CA ALA A 100 -2.66 16.58 7.95
C ALA A 100 -2.50 18.10 7.83
N LEU A 101 -3.58 18.87 8.00
CA LEU A 101 -3.52 20.34 8.03
C LEU A 101 -2.72 20.85 9.23
N GLY A 102 -2.78 20.17 10.37
CA GLY A 102 -2.10 20.56 11.61
C GLY A 102 -0.57 20.42 11.60
N GLN A 103 0.05 20.03 10.49
CA GLN A 103 1.52 20.02 10.39
C GLN A 103 2.09 21.44 10.40
N GLU A 104 3.14 21.66 11.20
CA GLU A 104 3.80 22.96 11.32
C GLU A 104 4.46 23.41 10.00
N ASP A 105 5.03 22.44 9.27
CA ASP A 105 5.69 22.70 8.00
C ASP A 105 4.67 22.68 6.84
N PRO A 106 4.57 23.75 6.03
CA PRO A 106 3.60 23.84 4.94
C PRO A 106 3.79 22.77 3.85
N GLU A 107 5.02 22.33 3.59
CA GLU A 107 5.29 21.30 2.59
C GLU A 107 4.83 19.92 3.08
N ARG A 108 5.15 19.57 4.34
CA ARG A 108 4.66 18.36 5.01
C ARG A 108 3.14 18.35 5.10
N SER A 109 2.51 19.47 5.43
CA SER A 109 1.04 19.62 5.44
C SER A 109 0.44 19.30 4.07
N LYS A 110 0.95 19.93 3.02
CA LYS A 110 0.52 19.72 1.63
C LYS A 110 0.69 18.26 1.20
N VAL A 111 1.87 17.68 1.44
CA VAL A 111 2.19 16.30 1.07
C VAL A 111 1.32 15.30 1.83
N ALA A 112 1.10 15.52 3.13
CA ALA A 112 0.21 14.69 3.93
C ALA A 112 -1.22 14.73 3.38
N LEU A 113 -1.76 15.91 3.07
CA LEU A 113 -3.11 16.05 2.47
C LEU A 113 -3.25 15.30 1.15
N GLN A 114 -2.27 15.45 0.26
CA GLN A 114 -2.27 14.73 -1.03
C GLN A 114 -2.22 13.21 -0.82
N THR A 115 -1.46 12.75 0.17
CA THR A 115 -1.34 11.32 0.49
C THR A 115 -2.62 10.79 1.15
N VAL A 116 -3.27 11.56 2.04
CA VAL A 116 -4.58 11.22 2.60
C VAL A 116 -5.60 11.03 1.48
N ASP A 117 -5.78 12.05 0.65
CA ASP A 117 -6.72 12.01 -0.47
C ASP A 117 -6.51 10.78 -1.35
N LYS A 118 -5.27 10.58 -1.80
CA LYS A 118 -4.91 9.41 -2.60
C LYS A 118 -5.25 8.09 -1.91
N THR A 119 -4.92 7.95 -0.63
CA THR A 119 -5.16 6.72 0.14
C THR A 119 -6.64 6.41 0.22
N PHE A 120 -7.46 7.40 0.59
CA PHE A 120 -8.91 7.23 0.70
C PHE A 120 -9.58 6.95 -0.64
N ARG A 121 -9.10 7.58 -1.73
CA ARG A 121 -9.60 7.29 -3.08
C ARG A 121 -9.34 5.84 -3.49
N TYR A 122 -8.14 5.32 -3.20
CA TYR A 122 -7.83 3.92 -3.50
C TYR A 122 -8.69 2.97 -2.66
N ILE A 123 -8.91 3.29 -1.37
CA ILE A 123 -9.81 2.50 -0.51
C ILE A 123 -11.22 2.53 -1.09
N ALA A 124 -11.71 3.71 -1.49
CA ALA A 124 -13.05 3.88 -2.05
C ALA A 124 -13.25 3.01 -3.27
N HIS A 125 -12.30 3.04 -4.21
CA HIS A 125 -12.34 2.26 -5.43
C HIS A 125 -12.32 0.75 -5.15
N LEU A 126 -11.46 0.28 -4.23
CA LEU A 126 -11.43 -1.13 -3.84
C LEU A 126 -12.74 -1.61 -3.19
N MET A 127 -13.43 -0.72 -2.47
CA MET A 127 -14.71 -1.05 -1.83
C MET A 127 -15.91 -1.02 -2.78
N ASP A 128 -15.88 -0.20 -3.85
CA ASP A 128 -17.01 -0.05 -4.79
C ASP A 128 -16.96 -1.05 -5.96
N ASP A 129 -15.77 -1.33 -6.51
CA ASP A 129 -15.63 -1.99 -7.82
C ASP A 129 -15.55 -3.51 -7.77
N GLY A 130 -15.90 -4.13 -6.63
CA GLY A 130 -16.17 -5.58 -6.57
C GLY A 130 -15.06 -6.49 -7.10
N TYR A 131 -13.82 -6.29 -6.65
CA TYR A 131 -12.66 -7.17 -6.90
C TYR A 131 -12.36 -7.48 -8.38
N ASN A 132 -12.21 -6.46 -9.23
CA ASN A 132 -11.60 -6.66 -10.56
C ASN A 132 -10.08 -6.82 -10.46
N TYR A 133 -9.60 -8.06 -10.52
CA TYR A 133 -8.19 -8.41 -10.73
C TYR A 133 -7.85 -8.11 -12.21
N PRO A 134 -6.94 -7.18 -12.56
CA PRO A 134 -5.61 -6.92 -12.00
C PRO A 134 -5.43 -5.55 -11.29
N THR A 135 -6.49 -4.74 -11.21
CA THR A 135 -6.46 -3.36 -10.67
C THR A 135 -6.02 -3.32 -9.21
N LEU A 136 -6.36 -4.36 -8.43
CA LEU A 136 -6.04 -4.48 -6.99
C LEU A 136 -4.52 -4.40 -6.73
N ILE A 137 -3.73 -5.21 -7.44
CA ILE A 137 -2.27 -5.23 -7.30
C ILE A 137 -1.69 -3.88 -7.71
N TYR A 138 -2.19 -3.33 -8.82
CA TYR A 138 -1.71 -2.06 -9.32
C TYR A 138 -1.93 -0.93 -8.32
N LEU A 139 -3.07 -0.84 -7.64
CA LEU A 139 -3.32 0.26 -6.70
C LEU A 139 -2.40 0.22 -5.48
N VAL A 140 -2.16 -0.96 -4.92
CA VAL A 140 -1.29 -1.11 -3.75
C VAL A 140 0.17 -0.81 -4.11
N ASP A 141 0.64 -1.30 -5.26
CA ASP A 141 1.98 -1.00 -5.76
C ASP A 141 2.08 0.48 -6.18
N ALA A 142 1.13 1.01 -6.94
CA ALA A 142 1.09 2.40 -7.37
C ALA A 142 1.10 3.37 -6.21
N TRP A 143 0.43 3.04 -5.09
CA TRP A 143 0.50 3.84 -3.88
C TRP A 143 1.94 3.94 -3.37
N SER A 144 2.61 2.80 -3.21
CA SER A 144 3.98 2.75 -2.66
C SER A 144 5.04 3.46 -3.52
N VAL A 145 4.95 3.34 -4.85
CA VAL A 145 6.01 3.82 -5.76
C VAL A 145 5.93 5.30 -6.07
N THR A 146 4.77 5.90 -5.82
CA THR A 146 4.52 7.33 -6.05
C THR A 146 4.58 8.15 -4.76
N LEU A 147 5.00 7.55 -3.64
CA LEU A 147 5.14 8.26 -2.38
C LEU A 147 6.13 9.42 -2.51
N PRO A 148 5.71 10.65 -2.18
CA PRO A 148 6.61 11.80 -2.14
C PRO A 148 7.77 11.55 -1.16
N THR A 149 8.95 12.06 -1.52
CA THR A 149 10.14 11.97 -0.66
C THR A 149 9.88 12.53 0.75
N VAL A 150 9.19 13.67 0.84
CA VAL A 150 8.83 14.30 2.13
C VAL A 150 7.95 13.39 2.99
N TYR A 151 6.98 12.69 2.40
CA TYR A 151 6.14 11.74 3.16
C TYR A 151 6.96 10.57 3.69
N ARG A 152 7.91 10.06 2.88
CA ARG A 152 8.83 9.01 3.32
C ARG A 152 9.69 9.47 4.49
N GLU A 153 10.26 10.66 4.43
CA GLU A 153 11.04 11.24 5.53
C GLU A 153 10.18 11.35 6.81
N MET A 154 8.90 11.74 6.68
CA MET A 154 7.97 11.74 7.81
C MET A 154 7.72 10.34 8.39
N LEU A 155 7.72 9.28 7.57
CA LEU A 155 7.63 7.88 8.04
C LEU A 155 8.92 7.42 8.72
N GLU A 156 10.09 7.77 8.16
CA GLU A 156 11.41 7.50 8.76
C GLU A 156 11.52 8.19 10.13
N GLU A 157 11.02 9.42 10.24
CA GLU A 157 10.91 10.19 11.49
C GLU A 157 9.78 9.71 12.44
N ARG A 158 8.99 8.70 12.04
CA ARG A 158 7.83 8.20 12.79
C ARG A 158 6.82 9.29 13.17
N LYS A 159 6.61 10.28 12.29
CA LYS A 159 5.64 11.34 12.52
C LYS A 159 4.23 10.75 12.65
N PRO A 160 3.45 11.15 13.65
CA PRO A 160 2.15 10.53 13.89
C PRO A 160 1.19 10.55 12.70
N VAL A 161 1.08 11.69 12.00
CA VAL A 161 0.26 11.78 10.79
C VAL A 161 0.67 10.79 9.70
N ALA A 162 1.96 10.56 9.54
CA ALA A 162 2.48 9.68 8.50
C ALA A 162 2.17 8.22 8.85
N LEU A 163 2.34 7.85 10.12
CA LEU A 163 1.98 6.53 10.64
C LEU A 163 0.48 6.27 10.58
N VAL A 164 -0.36 7.26 10.88
CA VAL A 164 -1.81 7.14 10.70
C VAL A 164 -2.13 6.89 9.23
N ILE A 165 -1.58 7.65 8.29
CA ILE A 165 -1.79 7.39 6.85
C ILE A 165 -1.31 5.98 6.44
N LEU A 166 -0.18 5.51 6.99
CA LEU A 166 0.32 4.15 6.76
C LEU A 166 -0.62 3.07 7.31
N ALA A 167 -1.34 3.34 8.41
CA ALA A 167 -2.39 2.45 8.90
C ALA A 167 -3.56 2.33 7.91
N TYR A 168 -3.90 3.41 7.20
CA TYR A 168 -4.90 3.35 6.12
C TYR A 168 -4.34 2.66 4.86
N TYR A 169 -3.04 2.70 4.62
CA TYR A 169 -2.42 1.82 3.62
C TYR A 169 -2.47 0.34 4.03
N ALA A 170 -2.32 0.00 5.31
CA ALA A 170 -2.54 -1.36 5.79
C ALA A 170 -3.99 -1.84 5.50
N VAL A 171 -4.97 -0.93 5.53
CA VAL A 171 -6.34 -1.22 5.09
C VAL A 171 -6.39 -1.53 3.59
N LEU A 172 -5.73 -0.72 2.75
CA LEU A 172 -5.63 -1.01 1.31
C LEU A 172 -5.13 -2.43 1.06
N ILE A 173 -4.07 -2.84 1.78
CA ILE A 173 -3.53 -4.20 1.67
C ILE A 173 -4.56 -5.25 2.13
N SER A 174 -5.27 -5.03 3.25
CA SER A 174 -6.26 -6.00 3.74
C SER A 174 -7.45 -6.19 2.79
N LEU A 175 -7.77 -5.17 1.98
CA LEU A 175 -8.79 -5.24 0.94
C LEU A 175 -8.32 -6.01 -0.30
N THR A 176 -7.05 -6.43 -0.36
CA THR A 176 -6.47 -7.18 -1.47
C THR A 176 -5.86 -8.52 -1.01
N PRO A 177 -6.65 -9.46 -0.44
CA PRO A 177 -6.13 -10.70 0.13
C PRO A 177 -5.47 -11.64 -0.89
N GLU A 178 -5.82 -11.51 -2.18
CA GLU A 178 -5.22 -12.28 -3.28
C GLU A 178 -3.74 -11.95 -3.53
N VAL A 179 -3.22 -10.85 -2.94
CA VAL A 179 -1.83 -10.41 -3.11
C VAL A 179 -0.91 -11.14 -2.14
N TRP A 180 -0.52 -12.36 -2.51
CA TRP A 180 0.23 -13.30 -1.68
C TRP A 180 1.43 -12.72 -0.92
N HIS A 181 2.19 -11.80 -1.54
CA HIS A 181 3.42 -11.25 -0.96
C HIS A 181 3.19 -10.15 0.08
N LEU A 182 1.93 -9.72 0.25
CA LEU A 182 1.51 -8.76 1.24
C LEU A 182 0.74 -9.40 2.40
N ASP A 183 0.58 -10.72 2.40
CA ASP A 183 -0.07 -11.42 3.50
C ASP A 183 0.66 -11.14 4.83
N GLY A 184 -0.12 -11.01 5.91
CA GLY A 184 0.38 -10.65 7.24
C GLY A 184 0.77 -9.18 7.45
N TRP A 185 1.11 -8.42 6.40
CA TRP A 185 1.50 -7.00 6.52
C TRP A 185 0.45 -6.11 7.18
N PRO A 186 -0.86 -6.22 6.87
CA PRO A 186 -1.87 -5.37 7.49
C PRO A 186 -1.83 -5.43 9.02
N THR A 187 -1.84 -6.65 9.56
CA THR A 187 -1.82 -6.92 10.99
C THR A 187 -0.50 -6.51 11.63
N LEU A 188 0.63 -6.78 10.98
CA LEU A 188 1.94 -6.40 11.50
C LEU A 188 2.09 -4.88 11.61
N LEU A 189 1.70 -4.15 10.55
CA LEU A 189 1.81 -2.70 10.50
C LEU A 189 0.88 -2.03 11.52
N ILE A 190 -0.40 -2.41 11.56
CA ILE A 190 -1.35 -1.74 12.46
C ILE A 190 -0.98 -1.91 13.94
N ASN A 191 -0.48 -3.09 14.33
CA ASN A 191 0.00 -3.33 15.69
C ASN A 191 1.23 -2.50 15.99
N ARG A 192 2.23 -2.51 15.10
CA ARG A 192 3.46 -1.74 15.29
C ARG A 192 3.19 -0.23 15.34
N ILE A 193 2.28 0.26 14.51
CA ILE A 193 1.85 1.67 14.50
C ILE A 193 1.15 2.02 15.83
N ALA A 194 0.24 1.17 16.31
CA ALA A 194 -0.44 1.39 17.58
C ALA A 194 0.55 1.42 18.77
N ASP A 195 1.57 0.56 18.77
CA ASP A 195 2.61 0.53 19.80
C ASP A 195 3.45 1.81 19.82
N ILE A 196 3.79 2.37 18.65
CA ILE A 196 4.59 3.60 18.54
C ILE A 196 3.77 4.82 18.93
N LEU A 197 2.52 4.89 18.48
CA LEU A 197 1.65 6.05 18.69
C LEU A 197 1.11 6.10 20.11
N GLY A 198 0.77 4.96 20.70
CA GLY A 198 0.16 4.89 22.02
C GLY A 198 -1.36 5.10 22.04
N PRO A 199 -1.99 4.91 23.21
CA PRO A 199 -3.46 4.87 23.35
C PRO A 199 -4.19 6.17 22.96
N GLU A 200 -3.51 7.32 23.03
CA GLU A 200 -4.07 8.63 22.71
C GLU A 200 -4.41 8.78 21.21
N TRP A 201 -3.84 7.94 20.34
CA TRP A 201 -4.14 7.91 18.90
C TRP A 201 -5.22 6.89 18.51
N SER A 202 -5.78 6.18 19.49
CA SER A 202 -6.73 5.08 19.26
C SER A 202 -7.95 5.49 18.42
N GLU A 203 -8.41 6.74 18.51
CA GLU A 203 -9.52 7.22 17.68
C GLU A 203 -9.22 7.21 16.18
N PHE A 204 -7.98 7.50 15.80
CA PHE A 204 -7.55 7.52 14.39
C PHE A 204 -7.29 6.12 13.84
N LEU A 205 -6.91 5.19 14.72
CA LEU A 205 -6.58 3.80 14.38
C LEU A 205 -7.78 2.85 14.47
N ARG A 206 -8.87 3.25 15.14
CA ARG A 206 -10.05 2.40 15.36
C ARG A 206 -10.62 1.84 14.06
N TRP A 207 -10.90 2.69 13.07
CA TRP A 207 -11.48 2.24 11.80
C TRP A 207 -10.53 1.31 11.03
N PRO A 208 -9.22 1.62 10.87
CA PRO A 208 -8.27 0.66 10.32
C PRO A 208 -8.24 -0.69 11.04
N GLN A 209 -8.25 -0.69 12.37
CA GLN A 209 -8.28 -1.92 13.18
C GLN A 209 -9.57 -2.71 12.96
N GLU A 210 -10.72 -2.06 12.91
CA GLU A 210 -12.00 -2.69 12.62
C GLU A 210 -12.01 -3.38 11.26
N ILE A 211 -11.45 -2.76 10.21
CA ILE A 211 -11.37 -3.38 8.88
C ILE A 211 -10.37 -4.55 8.88
N ILE A 212 -9.17 -4.35 9.44
CA ILE A 212 -8.08 -5.34 9.40
C ILE A 212 -8.40 -6.57 10.25
N PHE A 213 -9.07 -6.41 11.39
CA PHE A 213 -9.41 -7.51 12.31
C PHE A 213 -10.85 -8.01 12.18
N GLY A 214 -11.77 -7.16 11.73
CA GLY A 214 -13.19 -7.51 11.55
C GLY A 214 -13.50 -8.24 10.24
N GLY A 215 -12.55 -8.28 9.30
CA GLY A 215 -12.59 -9.19 8.15
C GLY A 215 -12.37 -10.63 8.62
N ASP A 216 -13.44 -11.29 9.06
CA ASP A 216 -13.42 -12.68 9.48
C ASP A 216 -12.84 -13.56 8.36
N ARG A 217 -11.71 -14.21 8.62
CA ARG A 217 -10.94 -15.06 7.69
C ARG A 217 -11.62 -16.43 7.46
N SER A 218 -12.95 -16.47 7.42
CA SER A 218 -13.74 -17.70 7.28
C SER A 218 -13.94 -18.14 5.83
N HIS A 219 -13.51 -17.36 4.82
CA HIS A 219 -13.50 -17.78 3.42
C HIS A 219 -12.24 -17.32 2.68
N GLN A 220 -11.09 -17.95 2.94
CA GLN A 220 -10.01 -18.17 1.97
C GLN A 220 -8.93 -19.04 2.62
N THR A 221 -9.25 -20.33 2.81
CA THR A 221 -8.18 -21.33 2.81
C THR A 221 -7.79 -21.52 1.35
N ALA A 222 -6.72 -20.86 0.91
CA ALA A 222 -5.97 -21.37 -0.22
C ALA A 222 -5.65 -22.85 0.08
N PRO A 223 -5.78 -23.76 -0.90
CA PRO A 223 -5.55 -25.17 -0.65
C PRO A 223 -4.10 -25.31 -0.17
N LYS A 224 -3.94 -25.83 1.06
CA LYS A 224 -2.65 -26.33 1.52
C LYS A 224 -2.10 -27.17 0.38
N ALA A 225 -0.94 -26.77 -0.15
CA ALA A 225 -0.18 -27.60 -1.05
C ALA A 225 0.00 -28.95 -0.35
N SER A 226 -0.83 -29.92 -0.73
CA SER A 226 -0.71 -31.28 -0.27
C SER A 226 0.59 -31.77 -0.87
N LEU A 227 1.61 -31.82 -0.02
CA LEU A 227 2.78 -32.66 -0.19
C LEU A 227 2.29 -34.05 -0.60
N ILE A 228 2.27 -34.34 -1.89
CA ILE A 228 2.20 -35.72 -2.36
C ILE A 228 3.62 -36.25 -2.21
N ASN A 229 3.88 -36.74 -1.00
CA ASN A 229 4.65 -37.95 -0.82
C ASN A 229 4.07 -39.02 -1.74
N ARG A 230 4.83 -39.41 -2.76
CA ARG A 230 4.96 -40.83 -3.12
C ARG A 230 6.40 -41.12 -3.48
N THR A 231 7.08 -41.65 -2.48
CA THR A 231 8.18 -42.61 -2.59
C THR A 231 7.75 -43.84 -3.39
N ASN A 232 8.79 -44.47 -3.96
CA ASN A 232 8.90 -45.75 -4.68
C ASN A 232 8.70 -45.69 -6.20
#